data_AF-A0A3P7IDU9-F1
#
_entry.id   AF-A0A3P7IDU9-F1
#
_cell.length_a   1.000
_cell.length_b   1.000
_cell.length_c   1.000
_cell.angle_alpha   90.00
_cell.angle_beta   90.00
_cell.angle_gamma   90.00
#
_symmetry.space_group_name_H-M   'P 1'
#
loop_
_entity.id
_entity.type
_entity.pdbx_description
1 polymer ?
#
loop_
_entity_poly.entity_id
_entity_poly.type
_entity_poly.pdbx_seq_one_letter_code
_entity_poly.pdbx_strand_id
1 'polypeptide(L)'
;MVGNLDDIGDYNNYVADTFKMPYDPDTAAVLVLSTPTMFDVSFKKWFMQKRKEYKTMEAVVENVPQPIQMFVESRLEPLRKKLDDANIDYEVFYDSSLWPNRKPKILLQTCGH
;
A
#
# COMPACT_ATOMS: atom_id res chain seq x y z
N MET A 1 0.88 9.95 -5.04
CA MET A 1 0.39 9.40 -3.77
C MET A 1 0.46 10.51 -2.76
N VAL A 2 -0.56 10.64 -1.92
CA VAL A 2 -0.61 11.60 -0.81
C VAL A 2 -0.63 10.79 0.49
N GLY A 3 0.06 11.29 1.52
CA GLY A 3 0.14 10.69 2.85
C GLY A 3 -0.52 11.58 3.89
N ASN A 4 -1.43 11.03 4.70
CA ASN A 4 -1.90 11.65 5.94
C ASN A 4 -1.23 10.95 7.13
N LEU A 5 -0.88 11.70 8.17
CA LEU A 5 -0.31 11.18 9.40
C LEU A 5 -1.41 11.14 10.45
N ASP A 6 -1.70 9.95 10.97
CA ASP A 6 -2.66 9.71 12.05
C ASP A 6 -2.01 8.81 13.10
N ASP A 7 -2.58 8.75 14.30
CA ASP A 7 -2.18 7.75 15.30
C ASP A 7 -3.15 6.56 15.31
N ILE A 8 -2.69 5.42 15.83
CA ILE A 8 -3.50 4.19 15.88
C ILE A 8 -4.65 4.32 16.89
N GLY A 9 -4.50 5.15 17.92
CA GLY A 9 -5.52 5.43 18.94
C GLY A 9 -6.80 5.97 18.31
N ASP A 10 -6.67 6.98 17.47
CA ASP A 10 -7.79 7.60 16.74
C ASP A 10 -8.50 6.57 15.86
N TYR A 11 -7.77 5.79 15.06
CA TYR A 11 -8.39 4.71 14.26
C TYR A 11 -9.15 3.71 15.15
N ASN A 12 -8.55 3.27 16.25
CA ASN A 12 -9.14 2.28 17.17
C ASN A 12 -10.42 2.79 17.87
N ASN A 13 -10.59 4.11 18.00
CA ASN A 13 -11.78 4.72 18.59
C ASN A 13 -13.00 4.69 17.65
N TYR A 14 -12.79 4.61 16.33
CA TYR A 14 -13.88 4.62 15.34
C TYR A 14 -14.27 3.24 14.80
N VAL A 15 -13.54 2.18 15.16
CA VAL A 15 -13.82 0.81 14.68
C VAL A 15 -14.33 -0.10 15.80
N ALA A 16 -15.08 -1.14 15.41
CA ALA A 16 -15.49 -2.19 16.33
C ALA A 16 -14.27 -2.99 16.84
N ASP A 17 -14.35 -3.56 18.04
CA ASP A 17 -13.23 -4.27 18.71
C ASP A 17 -12.49 -5.27 17.83
N THR A 18 -13.25 -5.97 16.98
CA THR A 18 -12.69 -6.99 16.09
C THR A 18 -11.77 -6.42 14.99
N PHE A 19 -11.79 -5.11 14.74
CA PHE A 19 -10.95 -4.40 13.77
C PHE A 19 -9.89 -3.52 14.44
N LYS A 20 -9.84 -3.50 15.79
CA LYS A 20 -8.82 -2.76 16.51
C LYS A 20 -7.44 -3.34 16.21
N MET A 21 -6.48 -2.45 16.00
CA MET A 21 -5.10 -2.79 15.76
C MET A 21 -4.37 -2.95 17.10
N PRO A 22 -3.54 -4.00 17.26
CA PRO A 22 -2.87 -4.31 18.52
C PRO A 22 -1.57 -3.51 18.69
N TYR A 23 -1.61 -2.19 18.51
CA TYR A 23 -0.46 -1.29 18.72
C TYR A 23 -0.77 -0.27 19.82
N ASP A 24 0.28 0.35 20.35
CA ASP A 24 0.13 1.45 21.30
C ASP A 24 -0.65 2.60 20.63
N PRO A 25 -1.56 3.30 21.35
CA PRO A 25 -2.38 4.36 20.77
C PRO A 25 -1.56 5.45 20.06
N ASP A 26 -0.40 5.80 20.62
CA ASP A 26 0.50 6.84 20.09
C ASP A 26 1.37 6.35 18.91
N THR A 27 1.15 5.13 18.43
CA THR A 27 1.87 4.58 17.28
C THR A 27 1.51 5.36 16.02
N ALA A 28 2.51 5.91 15.34
CA ALA A 28 2.31 6.68 14.12
C ALA A 28 1.90 5.77 12.94
N ALA A 29 0.90 6.21 12.18
CA ALA A 29 0.45 5.58 10.95
C ALA A 29 0.45 6.58 9.80
N VAL A 30 0.70 6.08 8.58
CA VAL A 30 0.64 6.89 7.36
C VAL A 30 -0.34 6.26 6.38
N LEU A 31 -1.45 6.95 6.11
CA LEU A 31 -2.40 6.53 5.08
C LEU A 31 -1.91 6.96 3.71
N VAL A 32 -1.61 6.00 2.83
CA VAL A 32 -1.16 6.27 1.45
C VAL A 32 -2.31 6.11 0.47
N LEU A 33 -2.68 7.19 -0.21
CA LEU A 33 -3.77 7.19 -1.21
C LEU A 33 -3.25 7.46 -2.63
N SER A 34 -3.90 6.83 -3.61
CA SER A 34 -3.67 7.07 -5.03
C SER A 34 -4.61 8.14 -5.57
N THR A 35 -4.05 9.14 -6.24
CA THR A 35 -4.79 10.16 -7.00
C THR A 35 -4.96 9.71 -8.46
N PRO A 36 -5.86 10.32 -9.27
CA PRO A 36 -6.04 9.94 -10.68
C PRO A 36 -4.73 9.92 -11.50
N THR A 37 -3.82 10.85 -11.20
CA THR A 37 -2.48 10.94 -11.83
C THR A 37 -1.57 9.73 -11.57
N MET A 38 -1.86 8.92 -10.55
CA MET A 38 -1.17 7.64 -10.31
C MET A 38 -1.31 6.73 -11.53
N PHE A 39 -2.54 6.55 -12.03
CA PHE A 39 -2.79 5.67 -13.16
C PHE A 39 -2.33 6.30 -14.47
N ASP A 40 -2.78 7.54 -14.74
CA ASP A 40 -2.60 8.17 -16.04
C ASP A 40 -1.15 8.54 -16.37
N VAL A 41 -0.35 8.82 -15.34
CA VAL A 41 1.04 9.24 -15.55
C VAL A 41 2.01 8.17 -15.08
N SER A 42 1.90 7.74 -13.83
CA SER A 42 2.96 6.95 -13.20
C SER A 42 2.88 5.48 -13.60
N PHE A 43 1.71 4.88 -13.51
CA PHE A 43 1.47 3.50 -13.89
C PHE A 43 1.68 3.27 -15.39
N LYS A 44 1.13 4.12 -16.26
CA LYS A 44 1.35 4.00 -17.72
C LYS A 44 2.85 4.02 -18.08
N LYS A 45 3.63 4.94 -17.48
CA LYS A 45 5.10 4.99 -17.71
C LYS A 45 5.78 3.70 -17.27
N TRP A 46 5.46 3.22 -16.08
CA TRP A 46 6.01 1.97 -15.54
C TRP A 46 5.63 0.76 -16.41
N PHE A 47 4.37 0.67 -16.84
CA PHE A 47 3.91 -0.42 -17.70
C PHE A 47 4.61 -0.40 -19.06
N MET A 48 4.82 0.79 -19.64
CA MET A 48 5.59 0.93 -20.88
C MET A 48 7.07 0.52 -20.71
N GLN A 49 7.64 0.71 -19.52
CA GLN A 49 8.98 0.18 -19.21
C GLN A 49 8.98 -1.35 -19.16
N LYS A 50 7.98 -1.96 -18.50
CA LYS A 50 7.82 -3.43 -18.49
C LYS A 50 7.61 -4.01 -19.89
N ARG A 51 6.85 -3.34 -20.75
CA ARG A 51 6.71 -3.72 -22.16
C ARG A 51 8.04 -3.71 -22.91
N LYS A 52 8.90 -2.72 -22.66
CA LYS A 52 10.25 -2.65 -23.27
C LYS A 52 11.16 -3.76 -22.74
N GLU A 53 11.07 -4.07 -21.45
CA GLU A 53 11.86 -5.11 -20.77
C GLU A 53 11.51 -6.52 -21.31
N TYR A 54 10.23 -6.87 -21.35
CA TYR A 54 9.76 -8.20 -21.75
C TYR A 54 9.53 -8.37 -23.27
N LYS A 55 9.62 -7.29 -24.05
CA LYS A 55 9.53 -7.21 -25.52
C LYS A 55 8.18 -7.60 -26.15
N THR A 56 7.49 -8.61 -25.64
CA THR A 56 6.18 -9.08 -26.13
C THR A 56 5.09 -8.87 -25.08
N MET A 57 3.84 -8.78 -25.51
CA MET A 57 2.72 -8.60 -24.58
C MET A 57 2.47 -9.86 -23.77
N GLU A 58 2.68 -11.03 -24.38
CA GLU A 58 2.53 -12.34 -23.76
C GLU A 58 3.49 -12.47 -22.57
N ALA A 59 4.76 -12.10 -22.77
CA ALA A 59 5.75 -12.11 -21.70
C ALA A 59 5.44 -11.08 -20.60
N VAL A 60 4.87 -9.92 -20.94
CA VAL A 60 4.40 -8.96 -19.92
C VAL A 60 3.27 -9.57 -19.09
N VAL A 61 2.28 -10.21 -19.71
CA VAL A 61 1.15 -10.81 -19.00
C VAL A 61 1.61 -11.93 -18.07
N GLU A 62 2.55 -12.77 -18.53
CA GLU A 62 3.12 -13.85 -17.73
C GLU A 62 3.93 -13.34 -16.54
N ASN A 63 4.73 -12.28 -16.72
CA ASN A 63 5.63 -11.76 -15.70
C ASN A 63 5.03 -10.63 -14.84
N VAL A 64 3.84 -10.12 -15.21
CA VAL A 64 3.16 -9.02 -14.51
C VAL A 64 1.68 -9.35 -14.29
N PRO A 65 1.36 -10.42 -13.54
CA PRO A 65 -0.01 -10.91 -13.37
C PRO A 65 -0.91 -9.95 -12.56
N GLN A 66 -0.32 -9.09 -11.73
CA GLN A 66 -1.04 -8.11 -10.90
C GLN A 66 -0.43 -6.71 -11.10
N PRO A 67 -0.64 -6.06 -12.26
CA PRO A 67 0.15 -4.91 -12.67
C PRO A 67 0.01 -3.70 -11.74
N ILE A 68 -1.18 -3.45 -11.20
CA ILE A 68 -1.39 -2.34 -10.25
C ILE A 68 -0.68 -2.61 -8.93
N GLN A 69 -0.83 -3.82 -8.37
CA GLN A 69 -0.20 -4.20 -7.10
C GLN A 69 1.33 -4.15 -7.22
N MET A 70 1.89 -4.78 -8.27
CA MET A 70 3.33 -4.78 -8.53
C MET A 70 3.87 -3.37 -8.79
N PHE A 71 3.10 -2.51 -9.45
CA PHE A 71 3.45 -1.10 -9.59
C PHE A 71 3.53 -0.43 -8.22
N VAL A 72 2.50 -0.53 -7.38
CA VAL A 72 2.48 0.09 -6.04
C VAL A 72 3.65 -0.42 -5.20
N GLU A 73 3.92 -1.72 -5.20
CA GLU A 73 5.08 -2.33 -4.54
C GLU A 73 6.40 -1.73 -5.01
N SER A 74 6.61 -1.65 -6.33
CA SER A 74 7.83 -1.04 -6.89
C SER A 74 8.01 0.44 -6.53
N ARG A 75 6.91 1.14 -6.21
CA ARG A 75 6.94 2.54 -5.74
C ARG A 75 7.20 2.64 -4.24
N LEU A 76 6.82 1.63 -3.46
CA LEU A 76 7.05 1.57 -2.01
C LEU A 76 8.43 1.00 -1.66
N GLU A 77 9.03 0.17 -2.51
CA GLU A 77 10.34 -0.44 -2.28
C GLU A 77 11.45 0.57 -1.90
N PRO A 78 11.60 1.74 -2.57
CA PRO A 78 12.60 2.72 -2.17
C PRO A 78 12.31 3.37 -0.82
N LEU A 79 11.04 3.46 -0.41
CA LEU A 79 10.64 3.98 0.90
C LEU A 79 10.99 2.95 1.98
N ARG A 80 10.61 1.69 1.76
CA ARG A 80 10.92 0.56 2.65
C ARG A 80 12.42 0.48 2.93
N LYS A 81 13.23 0.52 1.87
CA LYS A 81 14.69 0.52 1.99
C LYS A 81 15.19 1.66 2.90
N LYS A 82 14.64 2.87 2.78
CA LYS A 82 15.04 4.00 3.63
C LYS A 82 14.62 3.83 5.09
N LEU A 83 13.48 3.20 5.35
CA LEU A 83 13.03 2.88 6.71
C LEU A 83 13.90 1.78 7.32
N ASP A 84 14.21 0.74 6.54
CA ASP A 84 15.11 -0.35 6.93
C ASP A 84 16.52 0.20 7.23
N ASP A 85 17.08 1.04 6.34
CA ASP A 85 18.39 1.70 6.50
C ASP A 85 18.43 2.61 7.75
N ALA A 86 17.27 3.14 8.16
CA ALA A 86 17.11 3.95 9.37
C ALA A 86 16.78 3.11 10.63
N ASN A 87 16.69 1.78 10.51
CA ASN A 87 16.32 0.85 11.57
C ASN A 87 14.98 1.22 12.25
N ILE A 88 14.01 1.66 11.44
CA ILE A 88 12.64 1.94 11.88
C ILE A 88 11.82 0.67 11.69
N ASP A 89 11.13 0.22 12.74
CA ASP A 89 10.17 -0.88 12.66
C ASP A 89 8.86 -0.37 12.05
N TYR A 90 8.31 -1.11 11.08
CA TYR A 90 7.07 -0.72 10.41
C TYR A 90 6.33 -1.94 9.84
N GLU A 91 5.01 -1.82 9.75
CA GLU A 91 4.16 -2.73 8.99
C GLU A 91 3.49 -2.00 7.83
N VAL A 92 3.21 -2.73 6.74
CA VAL A 92 2.48 -2.20 5.60
C VAL A 92 1.20 -3.00 5.38
N PHE A 93 0.07 -2.31 5.46
CA PHE A 93 -1.25 -2.85 5.13
C PHE A 93 -1.74 -2.26 3.82
N TYR A 94 -2.07 -3.15 2.87
CA TYR A 94 -2.75 -2.79 1.63
C TYR A 94 -4.27 -2.84 1.83
N ASP A 95 -5.02 -2.19 0.94
CA ASP A 95 -6.49 -2.30 0.83
C ASP A 95 -6.95 -3.76 0.65
N SER A 96 -6.12 -4.56 -0.03
CA SER A 96 -6.30 -5.99 -0.26
C SER A 96 -5.79 -6.89 0.88
N SER A 97 -5.27 -6.33 1.97
CA SER A 97 -4.75 -7.13 3.09
C SER A 97 -5.87 -7.77 3.89
N LEU A 98 -5.93 -9.10 3.84
CA LEU A 98 -6.93 -9.90 4.55
C LEU A 98 -6.27 -10.82 5.58
N TRP A 99 -6.99 -11.10 6.66
CA TRP A 99 -6.74 -12.23 7.56
C TRP A 99 -7.10 -13.56 6.87
N PRO A 100 -6.64 -14.72 7.38
CA PRO A 100 -7.00 -16.03 6.81
C PRO A 100 -8.51 -16.29 6.74
N ASN A 101 -9.29 -15.67 7.62
CA ASN A 101 -10.76 -15.71 7.61
C ASN A 101 -11.41 -14.75 6.59
N ARG A 102 -10.62 -14.18 5.66
CA ARG A 102 -11.00 -13.19 4.64
C ARG A 102 -11.46 -11.84 5.17
N LYS A 103 -11.28 -11.58 6.46
CA LYS A 103 -11.60 -10.28 7.05
C LYS A 103 -10.53 -9.24 6.68
N PRO A 104 -10.89 -8.00 6.32
CA PRO A 104 -9.92 -6.93 6.11
C PRO A 104 -9.06 -6.73 7.36
N LYS A 105 -7.74 -6.59 7.16
CA LYS A 105 -6.82 -6.26 8.26
C LYS A 105 -6.98 -4.82 8.73
N ILE A 106 -7.35 -3.92 7.83
CA ILE A 106 -7.53 -2.49 8.11
C ILE A 106 -8.73 -1.94 7.33
N LEU A 107 -9.46 -1.00 7.93
CA LEU A 107 -10.57 -0.30 7.28
C LEU A 107 -10.10 1.07 6.77
N LEU A 108 -9.57 1.11 5.55
CA LEU A 108 -8.98 2.34 4.99
C LEU A 108 -9.95 3.51 4.86
N GLN A 109 -11.25 3.25 4.73
CA GLN A 109 -12.26 4.32 4.73
C GLN A 109 -12.33 5.03 6.08
N THR A 110 -12.10 4.31 7.18
CA THR A 110 -12.02 4.89 8.53
C THR A 110 -10.72 5.64 8.72
N CYS A 111 -9.60 5.17 8.16
CA CYS A 111 -8.32 5.88 8.20
C CYS A 111 -8.37 7.25 7.49
N GLY A 112 -9.27 7.42 6.52
CA GLY A 112 -9.37 8.66 5.74
C GLY A 112 -10.37 9.68 6.26
N HIS A 113 -11.03 9.40 7.38
CA HIS A 113 -12.07 10.25 7.98
C HIS A 113 -11.49 11.14 9.08
#